data_AF-A0A9X8MZW0-F1
#
_entry.id   AF-A0A9X8MZW0-F1
#
_cell.length_a   1.000
_cell.length_b   1.000
_cell.length_c   1.000
_cell.angle_alpha   90.00
_cell.angle_beta   90.00
_cell.angle_gamma   90.00
#
_symmetry.space_group_name_H-M   'P 1'
#
loop_
_entity.id
_entity.type
_entity.pdbx_description
1 polymer ?
#
loop_
_entity_poly.entity_id
_entity_poly.type
_entity_poly.pdbx_seq_one_letter_code
_entity_poly.pdbx_strand_id
1 'polypeptide(L)'
;MRVRCAVWLMVVLAALAAAGGVAVARPAGQGTEESVAFRSGDLTLHGTVTAPAGAAGRRPGIVLVHGSGPEKRANYQAEVQAMARVGFVVLSYDKRTTGYSQTQRSYAQLADDALAGVRLLSRRADVDPHKVGLWGFSEGGWVAPLAASRSTQVSYVVLVGASGVSPARESAWSLENKLRHAGVAGSPLRTLSGTATRFLTDAGLLPEAGYDPMPALRRLRQPVLAIWGNDQQSPPAESAGAIEKALRDGGNTDVTLRFFPHADHKLHASPDGFQRGRQLTPGYVDTMASWVAGHGHRADDALPRQARQSHALAPLRGYQSSAAQGAGVLFMVVSFAAYLLGELVRRLRGRPCAPGAGRAPRWLATTGLATVLGFLGYLSLVATTLTPGPVLGSRPVLWLVLQLLTAGTALATAATALGWWRARASATGRTHARLGLLALAGAMFVPWALFWGLMTP
;
A
#
# COMPACT_ATOMS: atom_id res chain seq x y z
N MET A 1 -46.77 24.88 -17.40
CA MET A 1 -46.10 25.76 -18.38
C MET A 1 -44.81 26.42 -17.85
N ARG A 2 -44.05 25.79 -16.93
CA ARG A 2 -42.76 26.33 -16.42
C ARG A 2 -41.59 25.32 -16.39
N VAL A 3 -41.76 24.12 -16.94
CA VAL A 3 -40.70 23.07 -16.97
C VAL A 3 -40.15 22.83 -18.39
N ARG A 4 -40.80 23.36 -19.43
CA ARG A 4 -40.38 23.16 -20.83
C ARG A 4 -39.42 24.24 -21.38
N CYS A 5 -39.31 25.41 -20.75
CA CYS A 5 -38.36 26.46 -21.17
C CYS A 5 -36.93 26.24 -20.63
N ALA A 6 -36.76 25.54 -19.51
CA ALA A 6 -35.44 25.31 -18.90
C ALA A 6 -34.60 24.27 -19.67
N VAL A 7 -35.26 23.32 -20.35
CA VAL A 7 -34.58 22.27 -21.12
C VAL A 7 -34.02 22.80 -22.45
N TRP A 8 -34.68 23.78 -23.08
CA TRP A 8 -34.20 24.39 -24.33
C TRP A 8 -33.04 25.36 -24.13
N LEU A 9 -32.97 26.08 -23.00
CA LEU A 9 -31.85 26.98 -22.70
C LEU A 9 -30.53 26.23 -22.43
N MET A 10 -30.60 25.02 -21.86
CA MET A 10 -29.41 24.18 -21.64
C MET A 10 -28.88 23.52 -22.92
N VAL A 11 -29.75 23.20 -23.89
CA VAL A 11 -29.32 22.62 -25.17
C VAL A 11 -28.64 23.66 -26.07
N VAL A 12 -29.07 24.93 -26.03
CA VAL A 12 -28.44 26.01 -26.80
C VAL A 12 -27.10 26.46 -26.19
N LEU A 13 -26.95 26.45 -24.86
CA LEU A 13 -25.67 26.73 -24.19
C LEU A 13 -24.64 25.59 -24.38
N ALA A 14 -25.08 24.34 -24.49
CA ALA A 14 -24.21 23.21 -24.84
C ALA A 14 -23.74 23.24 -26.30
N ALA A 15 -24.56 23.75 -27.23
CA ALA A 15 -24.21 23.87 -28.65
C ALA A 15 -23.23 25.02 -28.94
N LEU A 16 -23.25 26.09 -28.15
CA LEU A 16 -22.30 27.22 -28.30
C LEU A 16 -20.94 26.98 -27.62
N ALA A 17 -20.85 26.04 -26.68
CA ALA A 17 -19.57 25.58 -26.12
C ALA A 17 -18.81 24.61 -27.06
N ALA A 18 -19.48 24.04 -28.06
CA ALA A 18 -18.91 23.06 -29.00
C ALA A 18 -18.27 23.68 -30.26
N ALA A 19 -18.40 25.00 -30.49
CA ALA A 19 -17.88 25.68 -31.68
C ALA A 19 -16.70 26.62 -31.42
N GLY A 20 -16.19 26.70 -30.18
CA GLY A 20 -15.10 27.59 -29.77
C GLY A 20 -13.81 26.86 -29.42
N GLY A 21 -13.36 25.92 -30.27
CA GLY A 21 -12.04 25.32 -30.13
C GLY A 21 -10.96 26.33 -30.49
N VAL A 22 -10.55 27.18 -29.55
CA VAL A 22 -9.32 27.95 -29.69
C VAL A 22 -8.19 26.93 -29.70
N ALA A 23 -7.59 26.71 -30.87
CA ALA A 23 -6.32 26.02 -30.97
C ALA A 23 -5.29 26.83 -30.18
N VAL A 24 -5.04 26.41 -28.94
CA VAL A 24 -3.91 26.93 -28.16
C VAL A 24 -2.67 26.49 -28.92
N ALA A 25 -2.03 27.44 -29.61
CA ALA A 25 -0.73 27.22 -30.21
C ALA A 25 0.22 26.70 -29.13
N ARG A 26 0.68 25.45 -29.28
CA ARG A 26 1.66 24.85 -28.38
C ARG A 26 2.93 25.71 -28.42
N PRO A 27 3.51 26.10 -27.27
CA PRO A 27 4.78 26.81 -27.25
C PRO A 27 5.84 25.99 -27.99
N ALA A 28 6.55 26.62 -28.92
CA ALA A 28 7.67 26.01 -29.62
C ALA A 28 8.72 25.50 -28.58
N GLY A 29 9.07 24.22 -28.66
CA GLY A 29 10.04 23.57 -27.76
C GLY A 29 9.48 22.48 -26.83
N GLN A 30 8.17 22.24 -26.82
CA GLN A 30 7.58 21.07 -26.16
C GLN A 30 7.68 19.84 -27.09
N GLY A 31 8.07 18.69 -26.55
CA GLY A 31 8.17 17.43 -27.29
C GLY A 31 6.87 17.03 -28.01
N THR A 32 6.94 16.09 -28.93
CA THR A 32 5.74 15.56 -29.59
C THR A 32 5.04 14.56 -28.67
N GLU A 33 3.71 14.58 -28.64
CA GLU A 33 2.89 13.62 -27.91
C GLU A 33 1.97 12.90 -28.89
N GLU A 34 2.03 11.58 -28.89
CA GLU A 34 1.24 10.72 -29.75
C GLU A 34 0.43 9.75 -28.89
N SER A 35 -0.90 9.74 -29.06
CA SER A 35 -1.75 8.76 -28.41
C SER A 35 -1.62 7.41 -29.12
N VAL A 36 -1.40 6.36 -28.34
CA VAL A 36 -1.20 5.00 -28.86
C VAL A 36 -2.10 4.00 -28.14
N ALA A 37 -2.35 2.86 -28.78
CA ALA A 37 -2.98 1.71 -28.17
C ALA A 37 -2.19 0.45 -28.52
N PHE A 38 -2.07 -0.47 -27.58
CA PHE A 38 -1.33 -1.72 -27.78
C PHE A 38 -1.97 -2.89 -27.03
N ARG A 39 -1.81 -4.09 -27.56
CA ARG A 39 -2.38 -5.31 -26.98
C ARG A 39 -1.43 -5.96 -25.98
N SER A 40 -1.97 -6.31 -24.82
CA SER A 40 -1.36 -7.18 -23.82
C SER A 40 -2.32 -8.33 -23.52
N GLY A 41 -2.04 -9.49 -24.11
CA GLY A 41 -3.00 -10.60 -24.19
C GLY A 41 -4.31 -10.14 -24.84
N ASP A 42 -5.41 -10.31 -24.11
CA ASP A 42 -6.76 -9.93 -24.57
C ASP A 42 -7.13 -8.47 -24.27
N LEU A 43 -6.30 -7.74 -23.53
CA LEU A 43 -6.56 -6.35 -23.18
C LEU A 43 -5.88 -5.39 -24.16
N THR A 44 -6.59 -4.36 -24.58
CA THR A 44 -6.00 -3.18 -25.22
C THR A 44 -5.68 -2.14 -24.16
N LEU A 45 -4.41 -1.81 -24.01
CA LEU A 45 -3.93 -0.73 -23.16
C LEU A 45 -3.77 0.54 -23.98
N HIS A 46 -4.12 1.66 -23.38
CA HIS A 46 -4.00 2.98 -23.97
C HIS A 46 -2.80 3.70 -23.37
N GLY A 47 -2.07 4.45 -24.19
CA GLY A 47 -0.89 5.18 -23.76
C GLY A 47 -0.62 6.42 -24.58
N THR A 48 0.47 7.08 -24.20
CA THR A 48 1.02 8.24 -24.87
C THR A 48 2.51 8.03 -25.02
N VAL A 49 2.99 8.16 -26.26
CA VAL A 49 4.42 8.28 -26.56
C VAL A 49 4.77 9.76 -26.56
N THR A 50 5.72 10.16 -25.73
CA THR A 50 6.27 11.51 -25.67
C THR A 50 7.70 11.48 -26.18
N ALA A 51 8.00 12.19 -27.26
CA ALA A 51 9.32 12.24 -27.86
C ALA A 51 9.94 13.64 -27.78
N PRO A 52 11.28 13.76 -27.80
CA PRO A 52 11.97 15.05 -27.70
C PRO A 52 11.65 15.95 -28.92
N ALA A 53 11.55 17.26 -28.70
CA ALA A 53 11.28 18.21 -29.78
C ALA A 53 12.48 18.30 -30.76
N GLY A 54 12.22 18.24 -32.06
CA GLY A 54 13.22 18.51 -33.11
C GLY A 54 14.41 17.54 -33.15
N ALA A 55 14.31 16.36 -32.53
CA ALA A 55 15.40 15.40 -32.52
C ALA A 55 15.60 14.76 -33.91
N ALA A 56 16.82 14.85 -34.43
CA ALA A 56 17.24 14.07 -35.60
C ALA A 56 17.77 12.69 -35.16
N GLY A 57 17.35 11.64 -35.87
CA GLY A 57 17.83 10.27 -35.66
C GLY A 57 17.10 9.48 -34.56
N ARG A 58 17.47 8.20 -34.43
CA ARG A 58 16.88 7.27 -33.47
C ARG A 58 17.34 7.58 -32.04
N ARG A 59 16.43 7.46 -31.08
CA ARG A 59 16.63 7.82 -29.66
C ARG A 59 16.42 6.61 -28.74
N PRO A 60 17.02 6.60 -27.53
CA PRO A 60 16.69 5.58 -26.54
C PRO A 60 15.21 5.66 -26.15
N GLY A 61 14.54 4.52 -26.10
CA GLY A 61 13.14 4.37 -25.71
C GLY A 61 13.01 3.91 -24.25
N ILE A 62 12.02 4.41 -23.52
CA ILE A 62 11.78 3.95 -22.14
C ILE A 62 10.28 3.80 -21.85
N VAL A 63 9.90 2.66 -21.27
CA VAL A 63 8.51 2.37 -20.87
C VAL A 63 8.35 2.55 -19.36
N LEU A 64 7.37 3.35 -18.94
CA LEU A 64 7.07 3.57 -17.52
C LEU A 64 6.20 2.46 -16.95
N VAL A 65 6.72 1.79 -15.92
CA VAL A 65 6.03 0.78 -15.13
C VAL A 65 5.64 1.40 -13.79
N HIS A 66 4.33 1.53 -13.61
CA HIS A 66 3.68 2.25 -12.51
C HIS A 66 3.97 1.68 -11.12
N GLY A 67 3.86 2.54 -10.11
CA GLY A 67 3.75 2.14 -8.70
C GLY A 67 2.42 1.49 -8.35
N SER A 68 2.21 1.22 -7.05
CA SER A 68 0.99 0.61 -6.53
C SER A 68 -0.23 1.52 -6.65
N GLY A 69 -1.43 0.94 -6.76
CA GLY A 69 -2.69 1.67 -6.96
C GLY A 69 -3.14 1.73 -8.43
N PRO A 70 -4.39 2.17 -8.70
CA PRO A 70 -4.96 2.26 -10.05
C PRO A 70 -4.42 3.49 -10.80
N GLU A 71 -3.12 3.51 -10.98
CA GLU A 71 -2.36 4.62 -11.55
C GLU A 71 -2.69 4.87 -13.04
N LYS A 72 -2.66 6.14 -13.44
CA LYS A 72 -2.85 6.58 -14.84
C LYS A 72 -1.59 7.27 -15.35
N ARG A 73 -1.41 7.31 -16.67
CA ARG A 73 -0.29 8.04 -17.31
C ARG A 73 -0.23 9.52 -16.94
N ALA A 74 -1.38 10.12 -16.63
CA ALA A 74 -1.49 11.51 -16.17
C ALA A 74 -0.75 11.78 -14.84
N ASN A 75 -0.52 10.74 -14.02
CA ASN A 75 0.15 10.89 -12.72
C ASN A 75 1.69 10.99 -12.83
N TYR A 76 2.24 10.81 -14.04
CA TYR A 76 3.69 10.76 -14.30
C TYR A 76 4.16 11.84 -15.29
N GLN A 77 3.36 12.90 -15.49
CA GLN A 77 3.67 13.93 -16.48
C GLN A 77 4.97 14.68 -16.19
N ALA A 78 5.31 14.91 -14.91
CA ALA A 78 6.56 15.58 -14.57
C ALA A 78 7.77 14.75 -15.01
N GLU A 79 7.73 13.43 -14.75
CA GLU A 79 8.75 12.45 -15.11
C GLU A 79 8.85 12.28 -16.62
N VAL A 80 7.71 12.08 -17.30
CA VAL A 80 7.65 11.91 -18.76
C VAL A 80 8.25 13.12 -19.47
N GLN A 81 7.82 14.33 -19.10
CA GLN A 81 8.32 15.55 -19.73
C GLN A 81 9.81 15.79 -19.42
N ALA A 82 10.26 15.46 -18.22
CA ALA A 82 11.66 15.57 -17.85
C ALA A 82 12.55 14.58 -18.62
N MET A 83 12.13 13.33 -18.75
CA MET A 83 12.83 12.30 -19.54
C MET A 83 12.85 12.66 -21.04
N ALA A 84 11.74 13.17 -21.59
CA ALA A 84 11.71 13.63 -22.98
C ALA A 84 12.65 14.82 -23.23
N ARG A 85 12.76 15.76 -22.29
CA ARG A 85 13.70 16.89 -22.38
C ARG A 85 15.17 16.45 -22.42
N VAL A 86 15.53 15.39 -21.70
CA VAL A 86 16.89 14.81 -21.73
C VAL A 86 17.06 13.76 -22.84
N GLY A 87 16.06 13.62 -23.72
CA GLY A 87 16.24 12.97 -25.01
C GLY A 87 15.74 11.54 -25.14
N PHE A 88 14.93 11.05 -24.20
CA PHE A 88 14.24 9.76 -24.29
C PHE A 88 12.95 9.87 -25.12
N VAL A 89 12.60 8.78 -25.82
CA VAL A 89 11.23 8.54 -26.29
C VAL A 89 10.50 7.72 -25.22
N VAL A 90 9.49 8.33 -24.61
CA VAL A 90 8.88 7.81 -23.38
C VAL A 90 7.50 7.26 -23.66
N LEU A 91 7.25 5.98 -23.35
CA LEU A 91 5.90 5.42 -23.31
C LEU A 91 5.36 5.45 -21.88
N SER A 92 4.28 6.20 -21.69
CA SER A 92 3.43 6.12 -20.49
C SER A 92 2.06 5.55 -20.87
N TYR A 93 1.45 4.72 -20.04
CA TYR A 93 0.18 4.06 -20.35
C TYR A 93 -0.77 4.06 -19.17
N ASP A 94 -2.07 3.83 -19.37
CA ASP A 94 -2.96 3.63 -18.23
C ASP A 94 -2.77 2.22 -17.69
N LYS A 95 -2.56 2.08 -16.38
CA LYS A 95 -2.44 0.77 -15.75
C LYS A 95 -3.74 0.00 -15.94
N ARG A 96 -3.62 -1.32 -16.17
CA ARG A 96 -4.79 -2.19 -16.30
C ARG A 96 -5.69 -2.07 -15.06
N THR A 97 -6.99 -2.06 -15.28
CA THR A 97 -8.00 -2.10 -14.21
C THR A 97 -8.60 -3.50 -14.06
N THR A 98 -8.69 -4.27 -15.14
CA THR A 98 -9.09 -5.69 -15.08
C THR A 98 -8.06 -6.51 -14.32
N GLY A 99 -8.51 -7.30 -13.34
CA GLY A 99 -7.62 -8.15 -12.54
C GLY A 99 -6.62 -7.40 -11.65
N TYR A 100 -6.85 -6.10 -11.41
CA TYR A 100 -5.97 -5.27 -10.61
C TYR A 100 -6.73 -4.37 -9.63
N SER A 101 -6.31 -4.42 -8.37
CA SER A 101 -6.73 -3.56 -7.27
C SER A 101 -5.56 -3.40 -6.29
N GLN A 102 -5.74 -2.64 -5.21
CA GLN A 102 -4.68 -2.50 -4.18
C GLN A 102 -4.37 -3.82 -3.46
N THR A 103 -5.35 -4.71 -3.34
CA THR A 103 -5.20 -5.99 -2.62
C THR A 103 -5.00 -7.17 -3.55
N GLN A 104 -5.52 -7.10 -4.78
CA GLN A 104 -5.39 -8.16 -5.78
C GLN A 104 -4.65 -7.63 -7.00
N ARG A 105 -3.45 -8.12 -7.24
CA ARG A 105 -2.60 -7.76 -8.38
C ARG A 105 -1.79 -8.99 -8.79
N SER A 106 -1.29 -9.00 -10.02
CA SER A 106 -0.37 -10.03 -10.52
C SER A 106 0.84 -9.35 -11.13
N TYR A 107 2.02 -9.50 -10.51
CA TYR A 107 3.24 -8.92 -11.05
C TYR A 107 3.63 -9.55 -12.40
N ALA A 108 3.28 -10.81 -12.63
CA ALA A 108 3.46 -11.46 -13.92
C ALA A 108 2.65 -10.78 -15.02
N GLN A 109 1.37 -10.46 -14.76
CA GLN A 109 0.51 -9.80 -15.73
C GLN A 109 0.97 -8.35 -16.00
N LEU A 110 1.39 -7.62 -14.98
CA LEU A 110 1.96 -6.28 -15.14
C LEU A 110 3.28 -6.31 -15.92
N ALA A 111 4.06 -7.39 -15.79
CA ALA A 111 5.28 -7.58 -16.56
C ALA A 111 4.98 -7.81 -18.04
N ASP A 112 3.92 -8.56 -18.37
CA ASP A 112 3.47 -8.78 -19.74
C ASP A 112 2.98 -7.47 -20.39
N ASP A 113 2.27 -6.63 -19.62
CA ASP A 113 1.86 -5.28 -20.04
C ASP A 113 3.07 -4.39 -20.36
N ALA A 114 4.10 -4.41 -19.51
CA ALA A 114 5.35 -3.66 -19.74
C ALA A 114 6.09 -4.15 -21.00
N LEU A 115 6.17 -5.47 -21.21
CA LEU A 115 6.79 -6.06 -22.41
C LEU A 115 6.00 -5.74 -23.68
N ALA A 116 4.68 -5.59 -23.60
CA ALA A 116 3.87 -5.12 -24.73
C ALA A 116 4.21 -3.68 -25.11
N GLY A 117 4.44 -2.81 -24.11
CA GLY A 117 4.94 -1.45 -24.33
C GLY A 117 6.34 -1.43 -24.97
N VAL A 118 7.25 -2.31 -24.54
CA VAL A 118 8.60 -2.45 -25.13
C VAL A 118 8.51 -2.83 -26.60
N ARG A 119 7.65 -3.79 -26.95
CA ARG A 119 7.40 -4.20 -28.35
C ARG A 119 6.82 -3.08 -29.21
N LEU A 120 6.02 -2.17 -28.63
CA LEU A 120 5.52 -1.00 -29.33
C LEU A 120 6.66 -0.02 -29.62
N LEU A 121 7.45 0.34 -28.61
CA LEU A 121 8.55 1.29 -28.78
C LEU A 121 9.62 0.77 -29.75
N SER A 122 9.98 -0.52 -29.68
CA SER A 122 11.02 -1.10 -30.53
C SER A 122 10.70 -1.10 -32.03
N ARG A 123 9.43 -0.90 -32.41
CA ARG A 123 8.98 -0.85 -33.81
C ARG A 123 8.89 0.56 -34.38
N ARG A 124 9.08 1.61 -33.56
CA ARG A 124 8.97 2.98 -34.03
C ARG A 124 10.24 3.41 -34.76
N ALA A 125 10.07 4.27 -35.76
CA ALA A 125 11.18 4.76 -36.59
C ALA A 125 12.11 5.74 -35.84
N ASP A 126 11.58 6.45 -34.84
CA ASP A 126 12.27 7.43 -33.98
C ASP A 126 12.97 6.80 -32.76
N VAL A 127 12.82 5.49 -32.54
CA VAL A 127 13.42 4.74 -31.44
C VAL A 127 14.56 3.84 -31.94
N ASP A 128 15.66 3.80 -31.20
CA ASP A 128 16.71 2.81 -31.41
C ASP A 128 16.26 1.47 -30.80
N PRO A 129 15.99 0.43 -31.62
CA PRO A 129 15.49 -0.86 -31.13
C PRO A 129 16.50 -1.58 -30.20
N HIS A 130 17.77 -1.18 -30.21
CA HIS A 130 18.80 -1.74 -29.31
C HIS A 130 18.96 -0.94 -28.01
N LYS A 131 18.17 0.12 -27.81
CA LYS A 131 18.18 0.97 -26.62
C LYS A 131 16.76 1.21 -26.10
N VAL A 132 16.01 0.14 -25.88
CA VAL A 132 14.67 0.21 -25.27
C VAL A 132 14.70 -0.39 -23.87
N GLY A 133 14.43 0.43 -22.86
CA GLY A 133 14.46 0.01 -21.46
C GLY A 133 13.14 0.14 -20.72
N LEU A 134 13.16 -0.30 -19.47
CA LEU A 134 12.05 -0.18 -18.53
C LEU A 134 12.41 0.80 -17.40
N TRP A 135 11.48 1.66 -17.02
CA TRP A 135 11.54 2.47 -15.81
C TRP A 135 10.52 1.94 -14.81
N GLY A 136 10.96 1.32 -13.72
CA GLY A 136 10.10 0.75 -12.69
C GLY A 136 10.09 1.57 -11.42
N PHE A 137 8.94 2.15 -11.07
CA PHE A 137 8.77 2.92 -9.84
C PHE A 137 8.04 2.14 -8.75
N SER A 138 8.60 2.11 -7.53
CA SER A 138 7.96 1.49 -6.36
C SER A 138 7.58 0.02 -6.63
N GLU A 139 6.29 -0.31 -6.72
CA GLU A 139 5.80 -1.63 -7.20
C GLU A 139 6.38 -2.03 -8.57
N GLY A 140 6.55 -1.06 -9.47
CA GLY A 140 7.23 -1.22 -10.75
C GLY A 140 8.68 -1.70 -10.61
N GLY A 141 9.29 -1.48 -9.45
CA GLY A 141 10.60 -2.00 -9.08
C GLY A 141 10.65 -3.54 -8.91
N TRP A 142 9.52 -4.20 -8.70
CA TRP A 142 9.41 -5.67 -8.77
C TRP A 142 9.03 -6.15 -10.17
N VAL A 143 8.15 -5.40 -10.84
CA VAL A 143 7.59 -5.75 -12.14
C VAL A 143 8.62 -5.60 -13.26
N ALA A 144 9.41 -4.52 -13.27
CA ALA A 144 10.38 -4.25 -14.34
C ALA A 144 11.51 -5.30 -14.39
N PRO A 145 12.14 -5.70 -13.27
CA PRO A 145 13.08 -6.83 -13.28
C PRO A 145 12.43 -8.14 -13.72
N LEU A 146 11.18 -8.41 -13.30
CA LEU A 146 10.47 -9.60 -13.72
C LEU A 146 10.25 -9.62 -15.24
N ALA A 147 9.78 -8.51 -15.82
CA ALA A 147 9.60 -8.34 -17.25
C ALA A 147 10.92 -8.52 -18.02
N ALA A 148 11.96 -7.80 -17.62
CA ALA A 148 13.27 -7.85 -18.28
C ALA A 148 13.94 -9.24 -18.17
N SER A 149 13.73 -9.97 -17.06
CA SER A 149 14.22 -11.35 -16.91
C SER A 149 13.56 -12.36 -17.87
N ARG A 150 12.45 -11.98 -18.53
CA ARG A 150 11.68 -12.80 -19.48
C ARG A 150 11.89 -12.41 -20.93
N SER A 151 12.68 -11.38 -21.22
CA SER A 151 12.78 -10.82 -22.57
C SER A 151 14.17 -10.29 -22.89
N THR A 152 14.69 -10.68 -24.04
CA THR A 152 15.93 -10.14 -24.62
C THR A 152 15.73 -8.80 -25.34
N GLN A 153 14.48 -8.34 -25.50
CA GLN A 153 14.18 -7.04 -26.12
C GLN A 153 14.32 -5.85 -25.17
N VAL A 154 14.47 -6.10 -23.86
CA VAL A 154 14.78 -5.05 -22.88
C VAL A 154 16.28 -4.86 -22.85
N SER A 155 16.75 -3.66 -23.15
CA SER A 155 18.17 -3.32 -23.23
C SER A 155 18.75 -2.86 -21.89
N TYR A 156 17.95 -2.24 -21.02
CA TYR A 156 18.36 -1.75 -19.70
C TYR A 156 17.15 -1.60 -18.76
N VAL A 157 17.41 -1.55 -17.46
CA VAL A 157 16.38 -1.35 -16.43
C VAL A 157 16.76 -0.20 -15.51
N VAL A 158 15.85 0.76 -15.33
CA VAL A 158 15.95 1.83 -14.33
C VAL A 158 14.94 1.56 -13.22
N LEU A 159 15.42 1.43 -11.99
CA LEU A 159 14.62 1.16 -10.80
C LEU A 159 14.59 2.42 -9.92
N VAL A 160 13.40 2.86 -9.53
CA VAL A 160 13.22 4.09 -8.73
C VAL A 160 12.38 3.79 -7.50
N GLY A 161 12.95 4.03 -6.31
CA GLY A 161 12.30 3.67 -5.05
C GLY A 161 11.96 2.18 -5.00
N ALA A 162 12.80 1.33 -5.61
CA ALA A 162 12.52 -0.10 -5.71
C ALA A 162 12.85 -0.81 -4.40
N SER A 163 12.10 -1.88 -4.12
CA SER A 163 12.24 -2.65 -2.89
C SER A 163 12.92 -3.99 -3.13
N GLY A 164 13.99 -4.24 -2.38
CA GLY A 164 14.68 -5.53 -2.36
C GLY A 164 14.09 -6.54 -1.38
N VAL A 165 12.92 -6.23 -0.80
CA VAL A 165 12.22 -7.07 0.18
C VAL A 165 10.81 -7.43 -0.28
N SER A 166 10.17 -8.38 0.40
CA SER A 166 8.78 -8.77 0.12
C SER A 166 7.80 -7.61 0.30
N PRO A 167 6.68 -7.56 -0.43
CA PRO A 167 5.68 -6.50 -0.29
C PRO A 167 5.11 -6.35 1.13
N ALA A 168 4.96 -7.44 1.90
CA ALA A 168 4.51 -7.36 3.30
C ALA A 168 5.51 -6.61 4.19
N ARG A 169 6.80 -6.91 4.04
CA ARG A 169 7.90 -6.28 4.79
C ARG A 169 8.04 -4.81 4.44
N GLU A 170 7.94 -4.46 3.16
CA GLU A 170 7.91 -3.06 2.73
C GLU A 170 6.69 -2.32 3.31
N SER A 171 5.49 -2.89 3.18
CA SER A 171 4.25 -2.27 3.67
C SER A 171 4.30 -1.99 5.18
N ALA A 172 4.80 -2.95 5.95
CA ALA A 172 5.00 -2.77 7.38
C ALA A 172 6.03 -1.67 7.68
N TRP A 173 7.15 -1.62 6.96
CA TRP A 173 8.17 -0.59 7.14
C TRP A 173 7.66 0.81 6.79
N SER A 174 6.97 0.95 5.65
CA SER A 174 6.32 2.18 5.18
C SER A 174 5.31 2.71 6.20
N LEU A 175 4.39 1.86 6.67
CA LEU A 175 3.40 2.26 7.67
C LEU A 175 4.06 2.61 9.01
N GLU A 176 5.09 1.87 9.44
CA GLU A 176 5.81 2.19 10.67
C GLU A 176 6.49 3.57 10.62
N ASN A 177 7.13 3.92 9.50
CA ASN A 177 7.73 5.24 9.33
C ASN A 177 6.68 6.35 9.39
N LYS A 178 5.55 6.17 8.68
CA LYS A 178 4.43 7.14 8.71
C LYS A 178 3.88 7.33 10.12
N LEU A 179 3.65 6.24 10.85
CA LEU A 179 3.14 6.26 12.22
C LEU A 179 4.12 6.95 13.17
N ARG A 180 5.42 6.65 13.08
CA ARG A 180 6.45 7.31 13.89
C ARG A 180 6.57 8.80 13.57
N HIS A 181 6.49 9.17 12.30
CA HIS A 181 6.48 10.57 11.88
C HIS A 181 5.27 11.31 12.47
N ALA A 182 4.12 10.63 12.58
CA ALA A 182 2.95 11.14 13.28
C ALA A 182 3.07 11.09 14.84
N GLY A 183 4.22 10.72 15.38
CA GLY A 183 4.49 10.65 16.82
C GLY A 183 4.02 9.37 17.51
N VAL A 184 3.56 8.35 16.78
CA VAL A 184 3.06 7.09 17.35
C VAL A 184 4.21 6.17 17.79
N ALA A 185 4.09 5.61 18.99
CA ALA A 185 5.04 4.65 19.57
C ALA A 185 4.33 3.52 20.33
N GLY A 186 5.09 2.54 20.83
CA GLY A 186 4.57 1.47 21.70
C GLY A 186 3.74 0.41 20.98
N SER A 187 2.74 -0.14 21.67
CA SER A 187 1.83 -1.16 21.15
C SER A 187 1.05 -0.79 19.88
N PRO A 188 0.48 0.43 19.71
CA PRO A 188 -0.23 0.76 18.48
C PRO A 188 0.69 0.69 17.26
N LEU A 189 1.94 1.12 17.41
CA LEU A 189 2.90 1.06 16.32
C LEU A 189 3.12 -0.38 15.84
N ARG A 190 3.43 -1.30 16.76
CA ARG A 190 3.65 -2.72 16.44
C ARG A 190 2.40 -3.37 15.84
N THR A 191 1.24 -3.06 16.39
CA THR A 191 -0.02 -3.64 15.94
C THR A 191 -0.39 -3.18 14.55
N LEU A 192 -0.36 -1.86 14.30
CA LEU A 192 -0.79 -1.28 13.05
C LEU A 192 0.17 -1.61 11.89
N SER A 193 1.49 -1.54 12.12
CA SER A 193 2.47 -1.82 11.05
C SER A 193 2.72 -3.32 10.82
N GLY A 194 2.85 -4.10 11.90
CA GLY A 194 3.28 -5.49 11.83
C GLY A 194 2.14 -6.50 11.99
N THR A 195 1.45 -6.49 13.13
CA THR A 195 0.44 -7.50 13.46
C THR A 195 -0.74 -7.49 12.48
N ALA A 196 -1.23 -6.31 12.12
CA ALA A 196 -2.30 -6.16 11.14
C ALA A 196 -1.89 -6.71 9.76
N THR A 197 -0.69 -6.38 9.29
CA THR A 197 -0.16 -6.89 8.02
C THR A 197 -0.08 -8.42 8.01
N ARG A 198 0.47 -9.02 9.09
CA ARG A 198 0.53 -10.48 9.25
C ARG A 198 -0.85 -11.13 9.20
N PHE A 199 -1.83 -10.53 9.87
CA PHE A 199 -3.21 -11.00 9.89
C PHE A 199 -3.86 -10.93 8.50
N LEU A 200 -3.70 -9.81 7.78
CA LEU A 200 -4.26 -9.64 6.44
C LEU A 200 -3.62 -10.60 5.43
N THR A 201 -2.31 -10.86 5.54
CA THR A 201 -1.61 -11.87 4.73
C THR A 201 -2.13 -13.27 4.99
N ASP A 202 -2.24 -13.68 6.26
CA ASP A 202 -2.77 -15.00 6.65
C ASP A 202 -4.23 -15.20 6.23
N ALA A 203 -5.03 -14.13 6.27
CA ALA A 203 -6.42 -14.13 5.80
C ALA A 203 -6.57 -14.20 4.26
N GLY A 204 -5.46 -14.21 3.50
CA GLY A 204 -5.49 -14.22 2.04
C GLY A 204 -5.96 -12.89 1.41
N LEU A 205 -6.05 -11.82 2.19
CA LEU A 205 -6.48 -10.50 1.72
C LEU A 205 -5.36 -9.73 1.01
N LEU A 206 -4.12 -10.21 1.11
CA LEU A 206 -2.94 -9.67 0.44
C LEU A 206 -2.17 -10.82 -0.25
N PRO A 207 -2.68 -11.42 -1.34
CA PRO A 207 -2.06 -12.56 -2.02
C PRO A 207 -0.60 -12.33 -2.42
N GLU A 208 -0.23 -11.10 -2.81
CA GLU A 208 1.13 -10.77 -3.23
C GLU A 208 2.06 -10.38 -2.07
N ALA A 209 1.57 -10.42 -0.82
CA ALA A 209 2.36 -10.06 0.37
C ALA A 209 3.67 -10.87 0.47
N GLY A 210 3.63 -12.14 0.06
CA GLY A 210 4.75 -13.08 0.10
C GLY A 210 5.61 -13.12 -1.16
N TYR A 211 5.41 -12.22 -2.14
CA TYR A 211 6.22 -12.22 -3.36
C TYR A 211 7.71 -12.07 -3.02
N ASP A 212 8.53 -12.97 -3.57
CA ASP A 212 9.98 -12.94 -3.47
C ASP A 212 10.58 -12.31 -4.73
N PRO A 213 11.21 -11.11 -4.65
CA PRO A 213 11.82 -10.48 -5.81
C PRO A 213 13.16 -11.10 -6.23
N MET A 214 13.80 -11.91 -5.38
CA MET A 214 15.16 -12.39 -5.61
C MET A 214 15.31 -13.28 -6.86
N PRO A 215 14.39 -14.21 -7.20
CA PRO A 215 14.53 -15.04 -8.40
C PRO A 215 14.52 -14.25 -9.71
N ALA A 216 13.72 -13.18 -9.79
CA ALA A 216 13.71 -12.32 -10.97
C ALA A 216 15.02 -11.53 -11.11
N LEU A 217 15.49 -10.95 -10.00
CA LEU A 217 16.75 -10.20 -9.97
C LEU A 217 17.96 -11.07 -10.34
N ARG A 218 18.06 -12.30 -9.81
CA ARG A 218 19.15 -13.24 -10.16
C ARG A 218 19.17 -13.64 -11.63
N ARG A 219 18.03 -13.60 -12.32
CA ARG A 219 17.94 -13.91 -13.76
C ARG A 219 18.17 -12.69 -14.66
N LEU A 220 18.18 -11.48 -14.09
CA LEU A 220 18.34 -10.26 -14.86
C LEU A 220 19.77 -10.16 -15.39
N ARG A 221 19.94 -9.85 -16.68
CA ARG A 221 21.25 -9.76 -17.37
C ARG A 221 21.52 -8.39 -17.95
N GLN A 222 20.48 -7.58 -18.09
CA GLN A 222 20.54 -6.21 -18.55
C GLN A 222 21.26 -5.32 -17.54
N PRO A 223 21.94 -4.25 -17.98
CA PRO A 223 22.40 -3.19 -17.11
C PRO A 223 21.27 -2.64 -16.24
N VAL A 224 21.57 -2.37 -14.97
CA VAL A 224 20.60 -1.87 -13.98
C VAL A 224 21.09 -0.56 -13.35
N LEU A 225 20.29 0.49 -13.48
CA LEU A 225 20.43 1.71 -12.68
C LEU A 225 19.36 1.71 -11.60
N ALA A 226 19.75 1.72 -10.33
CA ALA A 226 18.81 1.76 -9.22
C ALA A 226 19.00 3.04 -8.40
N ILE A 227 17.90 3.76 -8.16
CA ILE A 227 17.90 5.13 -7.65
C ILE A 227 16.91 5.25 -6.49
N TRP A 228 17.36 5.87 -5.39
CA TRP A 228 16.51 6.16 -4.24
C TRP A 228 16.64 7.62 -3.78
N GLY A 229 15.59 8.11 -3.13
CA GLY A 229 15.62 9.36 -2.37
C GLY A 229 15.97 9.12 -0.90
N ASN A 230 15.68 10.10 -0.05
CA ASN A 230 15.45 9.88 1.39
C ASN A 230 14.11 9.15 1.59
N ASP A 231 14.07 7.91 1.10
CA ASP A 231 12.87 7.11 0.98
C ASP A 231 12.31 6.73 2.35
N GLN A 232 11.00 6.89 2.54
CA GLN A 232 10.26 6.50 3.75
C GLN A 232 9.23 5.40 3.48
N GLN A 233 9.09 4.94 2.23
CA GLN A 233 8.19 3.87 1.81
C GLN A 233 8.90 2.54 1.51
N SER A 234 10.11 2.57 0.93
CA SER A 234 10.97 1.39 0.78
C SER A 234 12.27 1.57 1.58
N PRO A 235 12.81 0.54 2.28
CA PRO A 235 14.05 0.67 3.05
C PRO A 235 15.25 0.77 2.10
N PRO A 236 15.86 1.95 1.88
CA PRO A 236 16.72 2.18 0.74
C PRO A 236 18.05 1.42 0.83
N ALA A 237 18.69 1.40 2.00
CA ALA A 237 19.97 0.71 2.17
C ALA A 237 19.82 -0.80 2.06
N GLU A 238 18.78 -1.36 2.68
CA GLU A 238 18.49 -2.80 2.59
C GLU A 238 18.07 -3.21 1.17
N SER A 239 17.25 -2.38 0.52
CA SER A 239 16.78 -2.67 -0.83
C SER A 239 17.91 -2.62 -1.83
N ALA A 240 18.75 -1.58 -1.78
CA ALA A 240 19.92 -1.44 -2.63
C ALA A 240 20.90 -2.60 -2.44
N GLY A 241 21.25 -2.92 -1.19
CA GLY A 241 22.15 -4.04 -0.90
C GLY A 241 21.59 -5.39 -1.33
N ALA A 242 20.29 -5.65 -1.12
CA ALA A 242 19.66 -6.90 -1.53
C ALA A 242 19.57 -7.02 -3.06
N ILE A 243 19.23 -5.94 -3.77
CA ILE A 243 19.16 -5.90 -5.24
C ILE A 243 20.55 -6.11 -5.83
N GLU A 244 21.55 -5.36 -5.37
CA GLU A 244 22.93 -5.48 -5.84
C GLU A 244 23.45 -6.90 -5.62
N LYS A 245 23.27 -7.45 -4.42
CA LYS A 245 23.68 -8.82 -4.11
C LYS A 245 22.99 -9.83 -5.03
N ALA A 246 21.67 -9.73 -5.22
CA ALA A 246 20.93 -10.67 -6.05
C ALA A 246 21.37 -10.61 -7.53
N LEU A 247 21.65 -9.42 -8.05
CA LEU A 247 22.18 -9.25 -9.42
C LEU A 247 23.57 -9.90 -9.55
N ARG A 248 24.48 -9.60 -8.61
CA ARG A 248 25.84 -10.18 -8.60
C ARG A 248 25.84 -11.70 -8.42
N ASP A 249 25.03 -12.23 -7.51
CA ASP A 249 24.80 -13.68 -7.35
C ASP A 249 24.29 -14.32 -8.65
N GLY A 250 23.52 -13.56 -9.43
CA GLY A 250 23.04 -13.95 -10.75
C GLY A 250 24.08 -13.87 -11.87
N GLY A 251 25.28 -13.33 -11.60
CA GLY A 251 26.32 -13.08 -12.60
C GLY A 251 26.18 -11.75 -13.34
N ASN A 252 25.29 -10.85 -12.90
CA ASN A 252 25.17 -9.50 -13.46
C ASN A 252 25.96 -8.50 -12.60
N THR A 253 27.04 -7.98 -13.17
CA THR A 253 27.91 -6.99 -12.51
C THR A 253 27.65 -5.56 -12.99
N ASP A 254 26.78 -5.36 -13.97
CA ASP A 254 26.42 -4.05 -14.50
C ASP A 254 25.24 -3.46 -13.72
N VAL A 255 25.54 -3.11 -12.48
CA VAL A 255 24.61 -2.46 -11.55
C VAL A 255 25.21 -1.12 -11.14
N THR A 256 24.36 -0.10 -11.08
CA THR A 256 24.73 1.24 -10.65
C THR A 256 23.74 1.73 -9.60
N LEU A 257 24.23 2.07 -8.41
CA LEU A 257 23.42 2.59 -7.31
C LEU A 257 23.55 4.12 -7.18
N ARG A 258 22.41 4.82 -7.01
CA ARG A 258 22.37 6.28 -6.81
C ARG A 258 21.43 6.70 -5.69
N PHE A 259 21.84 7.70 -4.90
CA PHE A 259 21.03 8.25 -3.81
C PHE A 259 20.90 9.76 -3.88
N PHE A 260 19.66 10.26 -3.81
CA PHE A 260 19.32 11.68 -3.78
C PHE A 260 18.78 12.05 -2.39
N PRO A 261 19.63 12.53 -1.45
CA PRO A 261 19.24 12.71 -0.04
C PRO A 261 18.17 13.79 0.20
N HIS A 262 17.94 14.68 -0.77
CA HIS A 262 16.91 15.72 -0.72
C HIS A 262 15.72 15.40 -1.62
N ALA A 263 15.40 14.12 -1.76
CA ALA A 263 14.30 13.66 -2.59
C ALA A 263 13.40 12.69 -1.83
N ASP A 264 12.09 12.69 -2.15
CA ASP A 264 11.14 11.73 -1.61
C ASP A 264 11.21 10.39 -2.34
N HIS A 265 10.29 9.47 -2.01
CA HIS A 265 10.16 8.16 -2.66
C HIS A 265 10.03 8.21 -4.20
N LYS A 266 9.44 9.28 -4.76
CA LYS A 266 9.25 9.46 -6.22
C LYS A 266 10.34 10.33 -6.85
N LEU A 267 11.38 10.66 -6.09
CA LEU A 267 12.46 11.57 -6.47
C LEU A 267 12.02 13.00 -6.78
N HIS A 268 10.97 13.46 -6.12
CA HIS A 268 10.63 14.87 -6.03
C HIS A 268 11.42 15.53 -4.91
N ALA A 269 11.75 16.81 -5.05
CA ALA A 269 12.44 17.57 -4.02
C ALA A 269 11.71 17.45 -2.68
N SER A 270 12.44 17.09 -1.63
CA SER A 270 11.89 16.84 -0.31
C SER A 270 12.88 17.17 0.79
N PRO A 271 12.47 17.91 1.84
CA PRO A 271 13.34 18.20 2.96
C PRO A 271 13.52 16.97 3.88
N ASP A 272 12.53 16.08 3.97
CA ASP A 272 12.45 15.04 5.01
C ASP A 272 12.08 13.64 4.49
N GLY A 273 11.82 13.49 3.19
CA GLY A 273 11.40 12.23 2.57
C GLY A 273 9.90 11.93 2.70
N PHE A 274 9.17 12.66 3.54
CA PHE A 274 7.72 12.53 3.74
C PHE A 274 6.95 13.53 2.90
N GLN A 275 7.43 14.78 2.85
CA GLN A 275 6.83 15.86 2.11
C GLN A 275 7.26 15.82 0.65
N ARG A 276 6.31 15.95 -0.28
CA ARG A 276 6.60 15.98 -1.72
C ARG A 276 6.55 17.39 -2.27
N GLY A 277 7.68 17.88 -2.77
CA GLY A 277 7.75 19.10 -3.56
C GLY A 277 7.19 18.93 -4.98
N ARG A 278 6.90 20.05 -5.65
CA ARG A 278 6.32 20.03 -7.01
C ARG A 278 7.32 19.61 -8.09
N GLN A 279 8.61 19.88 -7.87
CA GLN A 279 9.67 19.64 -8.83
C GLN A 279 10.37 18.32 -8.56
N LEU A 280 10.84 17.67 -9.63
CA LEU A 280 11.79 16.58 -9.53
C LEU A 280 13.09 17.09 -8.89
N THR A 281 13.77 16.20 -8.17
CA THR A 281 15.06 16.53 -7.59
C THR A 281 16.09 16.80 -8.71
N PRO A 282 16.89 17.88 -8.60
CA PRO A 282 17.89 18.21 -9.61
C PRO A 282 18.87 17.05 -9.90
N GLY A 283 19.24 16.86 -11.17
CA GLY A 283 20.21 15.84 -11.60
C GLY A 283 19.66 14.43 -11.72
N TYR A 284 18.43 14.14 -11.29
CA TYR A 284 17.84 12.80 -11.38
C TYR A 284 17.72 12.30 -12.83
N VAL A 285 16.98 13.02 -13.68
CA VAL A 285 16.79 12.62 -15.09
C VAL A 285 18.07 12.74 -15.92
N ASP A 286 18.95 13.69 -15.60
CA ASP A 286 20.26 13.83 -16.26
C ASP A 286 21.17 12.63 -15.97
N THR A 287 21.11 12.12 -14.74
CA THR A 287 21.82 10.89 -14.34
C THR A 287 21.32 9.70 -15.15
N MET A 288 20.00 9.56 -15.33
CA MET A 288 19.42 8.51 -16.16
C MET A 288 19.89 8.62 -17.62
N ALA A 289 19.79 9.80 -18.22
CA ALA A 289 20.18 10.03 -19.61
C ALA A 289 21.67 9.75 -19.84
N SER A 290 22.53 10.24 -18.95
CA SER A 290 23.98 10.04 -19.03
C SER A 290 24.36 8.56 -18.91
N TRP A 291 23.70 7.83 -17.99
CA TRP A 291 23.92 6.41 -17.78
C TRP A 291 23.48 5.59 -19.00
N VAL A 292 22.27 5.81 -19.53
CA VAL A 292 21.80 5.11 -20.75
C VAL A 292 22.65 5.44 -21.98
N ALA A 293 23.18 6.66 -22.07
CA ALA A 293 24.07 7.08 -23.16
C ALA A 293 25.47 6.45 -23.08
N GLY A 294 25.78 5.64 -22.06
CA GLY A 294 27.09 4.99 -21.90
C GLY A 294 28.18 5.90 -21.32
N HIS A 295 27.85 7.10 -20.84
CA HIS A 295 28.81 8.07 -20.28
C HIS A 295 29.09 7.85 -18.78
N GLY A 296 29.10 6.60 -18.33
CA GLY A 296 29.74 6.23 -17.08
C GLY A 296 29.19 4.97 -16.43
N HIS A 297 30.04 3.93 -16.39
CA HIS A 297 30.25 3.22 -15.14
C HIS A 297 30.76 4.26 -14.12
N ARG A 298 29.83 4.99 -13.50
CA ARG A 298 30.17 5.80 -12.32
C ARG A 298 30.18 4.85 -11.14
N ALA A 299 31.22 4.93 -10.32
CA ALA A 299 31.34 4.16 -9.09
C ALA A 299 30.03 4.21 -8.31
N ASP A 300 29.61 3.09 -7.74
CA ASP A 300 28.40 3.01 -6.92
C ASP A 300 28.48 4.02 -5.77
N ASP A 301 27.37 4.71 -5.51
CA ASP A 301 27.27 5.49 -4.28
C ASP A 301 27.35 4.53 -3.09
N ALA A 302 28.02 4.95 -2.01
CA ALA A 302 27.97 4.20 -0.75
C ALA A 302 26.52 4.10 -0.26
N LEU A 303 26.16 2.94 0.31
CA LEU A 303 24.83 2.74 0.87
C LEU A 303 24.49 3.84 1.90
N PRO A 304 23.28 4.42 1.85
CA PRO A 304 22.91 5.49 2.76
C PRO A 304 22.82 4.96 4.19
N ARG A 305 23.01 5.85 5.16
CA ARG A 305 22.72 5.51 6.56
C ARG A 305 21.23 5.29 6.73
N GLN A 306 20.86 4.09 7.16
CA GLN A 306 19.49 3.74 7.50
C GLN A 306 19.38 3.56 9.01
N ALA A 307 18.67 4.46 9.68
CA ALA A 307 18.61 4.49 11.15
C ALA A 307 18.03 3.21 11.76
N ARG A 308 17.15 2.50 11.02
CA ARG A 308 16.45 1.31 11.50
C ARG A 308 16.31 0.30 10.37
N GLN A 309 16.51 -0.98 10.68
CA GLN A 309 16.27 -2.06 9.75
C GLN A 309 14.77 -2.36 9.64
N SER A 310 14.31 -2.75 8.48
CA SER A 310 13.01 -3.37 8.28
C SER A 310 13.04 -4.79 8.84
N HIS A 311 11.89 -5.34 9.24
CA HIS A 311 11.82 -6.67 9.84
C HIS A 311 10.97 -7.61 9.00
N ALA A 312 11.49 -8.82 8.75
CA ALA A 312 10.70 -9.88 8.15
C ALA A 312 9.51 -10.21 9.06
N LEU A 313 8.33 -10.32 8.47
CA LEU A 313 7.11 -10.65 9.18
C LEU A 313 7.00 -12.16 9.32
N ALA A 314 7.26 -12.68 10.51
CA ALA A 314 7.10 -14.11 10.78
C ALA A 314 5.64 -14.56 10.59
N PRO A 315 5.39 -15.78 10.08
CA PRO A 315 4.03 -16.34 10.01
C PRO A 315 3.32 -16.31 11.36
N LEU A 316 1.99 -16.30 11.35
CA LEU A 316 1.19 -16.43 12.57
C LEU A 316 1.25 -17.87 13.08
N ARG A 317 1.27 -18.04 14.40
CA ARG A 317 1.10 -19.38 15.01
C ARG A 317 -0.35 -19.82 14.86
N GLY A 318 -0.64 -21.13 14.95
CA GLY A 318 -2.01 -21.65 14.72
C GLY A 318 -3.11 -20.94 15.53
N TYR A 319 -2.88 -20.66 16.82
CA TYR A 319 -3.82 -19.93 17.69
C TYR A 319 -3.93 -18.41 17.37
N GLN A 320 -2.98 -17.88 16.61
CA GLN A 320 -2.95 -16.49 16.15
C GLN A 320 -3.51 -16.35 14.72
N SER A 321 -3.80 -17.46 14.03
CA SER A 321 -4.29 -17.45 12.65
C SER A 321 -5.54 -16.60 12.51
N SER A 322 -5.74 -16.06 11.31
CA SER A 322 -6.92 -15.30 10.93
C SER A 322 -8.22 -16.05 11.21
N ALA A 323 -8.24 -17.37 10.96
CA ALA A 323 -9.37 -18.24 11.28
C ALA A 323 -9.64 -18.31 12.80
N ALA A 324 -8.61 -18.55 13.63
CA ALA A 324 -8.77 -18.62 15.08
C ALA A 324 -9.21 -17.27 15.67
N GLN A 325 -8.59 -16.18 15.21
CA GLN A 325 -8.97 -14.82 15.60
C GLN A 325 -10.40 -14.48 15.16
N GLY A 326 -10.79 -14.84 13.94
CA GLY A 326 -12.13 -14.63 13.40
C GLY A 326 -13.21 -15.40 14.18
N ALA A 327 -12.96 -16.67 14.49
CA ALA A 327 -13.85 -17.48 15.33
C ALA A 327 -14.00 -16.89 16.74
N GLY A 328 -12.88 -16.44 17.34
CA GLY A 328 -12.89 -15.76 18.64
C GLY A 328 -13.69 -14.46 18.62
N VAL A 329 -13.48 -13.61 17.61
CA VAL A 329 -14.24 -12.36 17.41
C VAL A 329 -15.73 -12.64 17.24
N LEU A 330 -16.10 -13.58 16.39
CA LEU A 330 -17.50 -13.95 16.16
C LEU A 330 -18.15 -14.42 17.46
N PHE A 331 -17.49 -15.31 18.20
CA PHE A 331 -17.99 -15.80 19.49
C PHE A 331 -18.19 -14.66 20.50
N MET A 332 -17.22 -13.75 20.63
CA MET A 332 -17.30 -12.60 21.53
C MET A 332 -18.45 -11.66 21.14
N VAL A 333 -18.53 -11.26 19.86
CA VAL A 333 -19.58 -10.36 19.36
C VAL A 333 -20.96 -10.96 19.59
N VAL A 334 -21.19 -12.21 19.21
CA VAL A 334 -22.47 -12.90 19.41
C VAL A 334 -22.82 -12.99 20.88
N SER A 335 -21.86 -13.37 21.75
CA SER A 335 -22.10 -13.52 23.19
C SER A 335 -22.44 -12.19 23.87
N PHE A 336 -21.68 -11.13 23.58
CA PHE A 336 -21.94 -9.80 24.13
C PHE A 336 -23.27 -9.22 23.62
N ALA A 337 -23.53 -9.31 22.31
CA ALA A 337 -24.77 -8.82 21.72
C ALA A 337 -26.00 -9.59 22.22
N ALA A 338 -25.94 -10.92 22.27
CA ALA A 338 -27.04 -11.76 22.78
C ALA A 338 -27.35 -11.44 24.24
N TYR A 339 -26.33 -11.16 25.06
CA TYR A 339 -26.55 -10.73 26.43
C TYR A 339 -27.30 -9.40 26.50
N LEU A 340 -26.89 -8.39 25.74
CA LEU A 340 -27.54 -7.07 25.73
C LEU A 340 -28.98 -7.14 25.19
N LEU A 341 -29.19 -7.85 24.09
CA LEU A 341 -30.51 -8.04 23.48
C LEU A 341 -31.45 -8.79 24.42
N GLY A 342 -30.97 -9.85 25.08
CA GLY A 342 -31.74 -10.59 26.07
C GLY A 342 -32.18 -9.71 27.25
N GLU A 343 -31.35 -8.74 27.64
CA GLU A 343 -31.69 -7.80 28.70
C GLU A 343 -32.74 -6.77 28.26
N LEU A 344 -32.60 -6.26 27.04
CA LEU A 344 -33.58 -5.35 26.43
C LEU A 344 -34.95 -6.03 26.33
N VAL A 345 -35.01 -7.26 25.81
CA VAL A 345 -36.26 -8.02 25.69
C VAL A 345 -36.90 -8.28 27.06
N ARG A 346 -36.12 -8.59 28.09
CA ARG A 346 -36.65 -8.75 29.46
C ARG A 346 -37.25 -7.45 29.99
N ARG A 347 -36.57 -6.32 29.79
CA ARG A 347 -37.06 -4.99 30.17
C ARG A 347 -38.37 -4.66 29.47
N LEU A 348 -38.44 -4.87 28.15
CA LEU A 348 -39.65 -4.63 27.34
C LEU A 348 -40.83 -5.54 27.76
N ARG A 349 -40.55 -6.74 28.27
CA ARG A 349 -41.55 -7.67 28.79
C ARG A 349 -41.90 -7.45 30.28
N GLY A 350 -41.47 -6.35 30.88
CA GLY A 350 -41.74 -6.04 32.30
C GLY A 350 -41.12 -7.02 33.30
N ARG A 351 -40.14 -7.83 32.88
CA ARG A 351 -39.50 -8.82 33.76
C ARG A 351 -38.39 -8.14 34.57
N PRO A 352 -38.34 -8.30 35.90
CA PRO A 352 -37.27 -7.73 36.73
C PRO A 352 -35.89 -8.25 36.28
N CYS A 353 -34.84 -7.50 36.62
CA CYS A 353 -33.45 -7.91 36.35
C CYS A 353 -33.22 -9.33 36.89
N ALA A 354 -32.47 -10.16 36.17
CA ALA A 354 -32.20 -11.52 36.63
C ALA A 354 -31.57 -11.49 38.04
N PRO A 355 -32.06 -12.28 39.01
CA PRO A 355 -31.45 -12.36 40.33
C PRO A 355 -29.97 -12.75 40.21
N GLY A 356 -29.08 -12.03 40.89
CA GLY A 356 -27.62 -12.25 40.83
C GLY A 356 -26.88 -11.53 39.69
N ALA A 357 -27.59 -10.89 38.75
CA ALA A 357 -26.97 -10.08 37.70
C ALA A 357 -26.74 -8.64 38.20
N GLY A 358 -25.60 -8.41 38.87
CA GLY A 358 -25.16 -7.05 39.22
C GLY A 358 -24.94 -6.16 37.98
N ARG A 359 -24.33 -4.99 38.16
CA ARG A 359 -24.00 -4.10 37.02
C ARG A 359 -22.88 -4.69 36.13
N ALA A 360 -22.04 -5.58 36.67
CA ALA A 360 -20.84 -6.07 35.99
C ALA A 360 -21.10 -6.83 34.67
N PRO A 361 -22.05 -7.78 34.57
CA PRO A 361 -22.36 -8.45 33.30
C PRO A 361 -22.80 -7.48 32.18
N ARG A 362 -23.54 -6.42 32.53
CA ARG A 362 -23.94 -5.40 31.55
C ARG A 362 -22.73 -4.58 31.09
N TRP A 363 -21.88 -4.16 32.03
CA TRP A 363 -20.63 -3.47 31.69
C TRP A 363 -19.74 -4.34 30.81
N LEU A 364 -19.55 -5.61 31.14
CA LEU A 364 -18.78 -6.57 30.34
C LEU A 364 -19.29 -6.66 28.91
N ALA A 365 -20.60 -6.88 28.74
CA ALA A 365 -21.18 -6.99 27.41
C ALA A 365 -21.07 -5.67 26.62
N THR A 366 -21.33 -4.53 27.25
CA THR A 366 -21.26 -3.22 26.59
C THR A 366 -19.83 -2.84 26.21
N THR A 367 -18.88 -2.86 27.16
CA THR A 367 -17.49 -2.46 26.88
C THR A 367 -16.79 -3.48 26.01
N GLY A 368 -17.07 -4.77 26.18
CA GLY A 368 -16.50 -5.83 25.35
C GLY A 368 -16.93 -5.69 23.89
N LEU A 369 -18.23 -5.50 23.64
CA LEU A 369 -18.75 -5.29 22.29
C LEU A 369 -18.20 -4.00 21.67
N ALA A 370 -18.19 -2.90 22.44
CA ALA A 370 -17.65 -1.62 21.98
C ALA A 370 -16.15 -1.72 21.64
N THR A 371 -15.36 -2.44 22.44
CA THR A 371 -13.93 -2.62 22.17
C THR A 371 -13.69 -3.44 20.93
N VAL A 372 -14.36 -4.59 20.79
CA VAL A 372 -14.14 -5.49 19.63
C VAL A 372 -14.54 -4.79 18.33
N LEU A 373 -15.75 -4.21 18.27
CA LEU A 373 -16.21 -3.51 17.07
C LEU A 373 -15.41 -2.24 16.80
N GLY A 374 -15.10 -1.46 17.85
CA GLY A 374 -14.30 -0.24 17.74
C GLY A 374 -12.89 -0.52 17.24
N PHE A 375 -12.25 -1.60 17.69
CA PHE A 375 -10.93 -2.01 17.23
C PHE A 375 -10.92 -2.41 15.75
N LEU A 376 -11.89 -3.22 15.31
CA LEU A 376 -12.04 -3.58 13.90
C LEU A 376 -12.31 -2.35 13.02
N GLY A 377 -13.16 -1.43 13.50
CA GLY A 377 -13.39 -0.15 12.84
C GLY A 377 -12.13 0.71 12.76
N TYR A 378 -11.32 0.73 13.81
CA TYR A 378 -10.05 1.47 13.83
C TYR A 378 -9.01 0.86 12.88
N LEU A 379 -8.87 -0.47 12.84
CA LEU A 379 -8.01 -1.14 11.85
C LEU A 379 -8.44 -0.81 10.42
N SER A 380 -9.75 -0.86 10.14
CA SER A 380 -10.30 -0.50 8.82
C SER A 380 -10.03 0.96 8.46
N LEU A 381 -10.20 1.88 9.42
CA LEU A 381 -9.88 3.29 9.23
C LEU A 381 -8.40 3.48 8.87
N VAL A 382 -7.48 2.93 9.65
CA VAL A 382 -6.04 3.07 9.39
C VAL A 382 -5.66 2.41 8.06
N ALA A 383 -6.24 1.26 7.72
CA ALA A 383 -5.96 0.57 6.46
C ALA A 383 -6.45 1.38 5.24
N THR A 384 -7.51 2.18 5.38
CA THR A 384 -8.09 2.96 4.27
C THR A 384 -7.51 4.36 4.16
N THR A 385 -7.22 5.03 5.28
CA THR A 385 -6.72 6.41 5.30
C THR A 385 -5.20 6.50 5.40
N LEU A 386 -4.53 5.44 5.84
CA LEU A 386 -3.11 5.42 6.20
C LEU A 386 -2.73 6.47 7.27
N THR A 387 -3.71 6.93 8.07
CA THR A 387 -3.50 7.91 9.13
C THR A 387 -3.96 7.35 10.49
N PRO A 388 -3.19 7.57 11.57
CA PRO A 388 -3.57 7.09 12.90
C PRO A 388 -4.69 7.90 13.56
N GLY A 389 -5.00 9.09 13.03
CA GLY A 389 -5.80 10.11 13.72
C GLY A 389 -4.95 10.96 14.68
N PRO A 390 -5.57 11.85 15.49
CA PRO A 390 -4.87 12.67 16.47
C PRO A 390 -4.07 11.83 17.47
N VAL A 391 -2.86 12.29 17.82
CA VAL A 391 -1.94 11.59 18.72
C VAL A 391 -1.74 12.38 20.01
N LEU A 392 -1.90 11.71 21.14
CA LEU A 392 -1.70 12.23 22.50
C LEU A 392 -0.75 11.31 23.26
N GLY A 393 0.35 11.83 23.81
CA GLY A 393 1.31 11.02 24.58
C GLY A 393 1.88 9.84 23.77
N SER A 394 2.22 10.07 22.51
CA SER A 394 2.68 9.08 21.53
C SER A 394 1.70 7.95 21.19
N ARG A 395 0.41 8.14 21.50
CA ARG A 395 -0.64 7.17 21.14
C ARG A 395 -1.80 7.85 20.42
N PRO A 396 -2.39 7.19 19.41
CA PRO A 396 -3.61 7.69 18.82
C PRO A 396 -4.74 7.83 19.85
N VAL A 397 -5.54 8.89 19.79
CA VAL A 397 -6.65 9.13 20.73
C VAL A 397 -7.65 7.96 20.70
N LEU A 398 -7.98 7.45 19.51
CA LEU A 398 -8.83 6.27 19.36
C LEU A 398 -8.21 5.03 20.00
N TRP A 399 -6.88 4.86 19.93
CA TRP A 399 -6.19 3.77 20.61
C TRP A 399 -6.31 3.88 22.13
N LEU A 400 -6.13 5.09 22.70
CA LEU A 400 -6.30 5.32 24.14
C LEU A 400 -7.73 4.99 24.61
N VAL A 401 -8.74 5.37 23.83
CA VAL A 401 -10.14 5.00 24.09
C VAL A 401 -10.30 3.48 24.09
N LEU A 402 -9.72 2.78 23.12
CA LEU A 402 -9.75 1.31 23.06
C LEU A 402 -9.05 0.67 24.26
N GLN A 403 -7.93 1.24 24.74
CA GLN A 403 -7.23 0.74 25.92
C GLN A 403 -8.06 0.94 27.20
N LEU A 404 -8.74 2.08 27.35
CA LEU A 404 -9.66 2.33 28.48
C LEU A 404 -10.85 1.36 28.46
N LEU A 405 -11.46 1.15 27.30
CA LEU A 405 -12.54 0.17 27.14
C LEU A 405 -12.05 -1.25 27.45
N THR A 406 -10.86 -1.61 26.98
CA THR A 406 -10.21 -2.91 27.26
C THR A 406 -10.01 -3.13 28.75
N ALA A 407 -9.51 -2.13 29.49
CA ALA A 407 -9.38 -2.21 30.94
C ALA A 407 -10.75 -2.39 31.63
N GLY A 408 -11.76 -1.65 31.19
CA GLY A 408 -13.14 -1.80 31.66
C GLY A 408 -13.71 -3.19 31.38
N THR A 409 -13.46 -3.76 30.20
CA THR A 409 -13.86 -5.13 29.85
C THR A 409 -13.16 -6.15 30.74
N ALA A 410 -11.85 -6.04 30.96
CA ALA A 410 -11.10 -6.97 31.82
C ALA A 410 -11.60 -6.96 33.27
N LEU A 411 -11.83 -5.77 33.84
CA LEU A 411 -12.39 -5.63 35.20
C LEU A 411 -13.81 -6.20 35.28
N ALA A 412 -14.64 -5.93 34.27
CA ALA A 412 -16.00 -6.44 34.22
C ALA A 412 -16.04 -7.97 34.00
N THR A 413 -15.07 -8.54 33.28
CA THR A 413 -14.87 -10.00 33.17
C THR A 413 -14.63 -10.60 34.55
N ALA A 414 -13.65 -10.10 35.30
CA ALA A 414 -13.34 -10.61 36.63
C ALA A 414 -14.55 -10.50 37.57
N ALA A 415 -15.19 -9.33 37.64
CA ALA A 415 -16.37 -9.11 38.47
C ALA A 415 -17.56 -10.01 38.07
N THR A 416 -17.76 -10.24 36.77
CA THR A 416 -18.81 -11.14 36.27
C THR A 416 -18.51 -12.60 36.65
N ALA A 417 -17.27 -13.04 36.50
CA ALA A 417 -16.85 -14.40 36.86
C ALA A 417 -17.00 -14.65 38.36
N LEU A 418 -16.57 -13.71 39.21
CA LEU A 418 -16.75 -13.81 40.66
C LEU A 418 -18.23 -13.83 41.06
N GLY A 419 -19.05 -12.95 40.46
CA GLY A 419 -20.49 -12.93 40.71
C GLY A 419 -21.18 -14.22 40.28
N TRP A 420 -20.81 -14.76 39.12
CA TRP A 420 -21.29 -16.04 38.62
C TRP A 420 -20.90 -17.20 39.53
N TRP A 421 -19.64 -17.25 39.98
CA TRP A 421 -19.15 -18.28 40.89
C TRP A 421 -19.87 -18.24 42.25
N ARG A 422 -20.11 -17.06 42.80
CA ARG A 422 -20.86 -16.89 44.07
C ARG A 422 -22.33 -17.31 43.94
N ALA A 423 -22.95 -17.08 42.79
CA ALA A 423 -24.36 -17.40 42.53
C ALA A 423 -24.60 -18.82 41.99
N ARG A 424 -23.55 -19.65 41.84
CA ARG A 424 -23.63 -20.94 41.15
C ARG A 424 -24.60 -21.94 41.77
N ALA A 425 -24.79 -21.90 43.09
CA ALA A 425 -25.67 -22.81 43.82
C ALA A 425 -27.15 -22.37 43.80
N SER A 426 -27.44 -21.10 43.50
CA SER A 426 -28.78 -20.50 43.61
C SER A 426 -29.39 -20.02 42.29
N ALA A 427 -28.63 -20.05 41.19
CA ALA A 427 -29.09 -19.59 39.88
C ALA A 427 -29.86 -20.67 39.11
N THR A 428 -30.97 -20.29 38.47
CA THR A 428 -31.67 -21.18 37.51
C THR A 428 -30.77 -21.52 36.32
N GLY A 429 -30.96 -22.71 35.72
CA GLY A 429 -30.11 -23.21 34.62
C GLY A 429 -29.96 -22.25 33.43
N ARG A 430 -31.02 -21.52 33.07
CA ARG A 430 -30.98 -20.51 31.99
C ARG A 430 -30.14 -19.26 32.35
N THR A 431 -30.26 -18.76 33.58
CA THR A 431 -29.42 -17.63 34.05
C THR A 431 -27.97 -18.06 34.18
N HIS A 432 -27.73 -19.28 34.67
CA HIS A 432 -26.40 -19.85 34.81
C HIS A 432 -25.70 -19.99 33.46
N ALA A 433 -26.38 -20.53 32.45
CA ALA A 433 -25.85 -20.66 31.09
C ALA A 433 -25.53 -19.30 30.45
N ARG A 434 -26.42 -18.31 30.58
CA ARG A 434 -26.22 -16.96 30.03
C ARG A 434 -25.01 -16.25 30.64
N LEU A 435 -24.83 -16.34 31.96
CA LEU A 435 -23.67 -15.74 32.65
C LEU A 435 -22.38 -16.52 32.38
N GLY A 436 -22.45 -17.85 32.28
CA GLY A 436 -21.30 -18.68 31.91
C GLY A 436 -20.77 -18.37 30.51
N LEU A 437 -21.66 -18.27 29.51
CA LEU A 437 -21.28 -17.88 28.14
C LEU A 437 -20.66 -16.48 28.09
N LEU A 438 -21.23 -15.53 28.83
CA LEU A 438 -20.71 -14.17 28.90
C LEU A 438 -19.33 -14.12 29.58
N ALA A 439 -19.14 -14.86 30.68
CA ALA A 439 -17.85 -14.97 31.36
C ALA A 439 -16.80 -15.62 30.46
N LEU A 440 -17.17 -16.65 29.70
CA LEU A 440 -16.30 -17.30 28.72
C LEU A 440 -15.88 -16.32 27.60
N ALA A 441 -16.81 -15.53 27.06
CA ALA A 441 -16.50 -14.47 26.10
C ALA A 441 -15.53 -13.44 26.69
N GLY A 442 -15.75 -13.02 27.94
CA GLY A 442 -14.82 -12.15 28.66
C GLY A 442 -13.43 -12.77 28.89
N ALA A 443 -13.36 -14.08 29.14
CA ALA A 443 -12.10 -14.80 29.30
C ALA A 443 -11.33 -14.92 27.98
N MET A 444 -12.03 -15.16 26.86
CA MET A 444 -11.43 -15.18 25.52
C MET A 444 -10.98 -13.80 25.04
N PHE A 445 -11.64 -12.73 25.50
CA PHE A 445 -11.27 -11.35 25.18
C PHE A 445 -9.87 -10.98 25.65
N VAL A 446 -9.43 -11.45 26.82
CA VAL A 446 -8.11 -11.09 27.39
C VAL A 446 -6.94 -11.50 26.49
N PRO A 447 -6.78 -12.79 26.09
CA PRO A 447 -5.70 -13.18 25.18
C PRO A 447 -5.83 -12.55 23.79
N TRP A 448 -7.05 -12.30 23.31
CA TRP A 448 -7.29 -11.57 22.06
C TRP A 448 -6.77 -10.12 22.16
N ALA A 449 -7.12 -9.40 23.22
CA ALA A 449 -6.68 -8.02 23.45
C ALA A 449 -5.15 -7.91 23.67
N LEU A 450 -4.54 -8.92 24.30
CA LEU A 450 -3.08 -9.03 24.42
C LEU A 450 -2.41 -9.23 23.06
N PHE A 451 -2.93 -10.12 22.21
CA PHE A 451 -2.41 -10.35 20.85
C PHE A 451 -2.42 -9.06 20.01
N TRP A 452 -3.50 -8.28 20.10
CA TRP A 452 -3.64 -7.00 19.42
C TRP A 452 -2.96 -5.82 20.15
N GLY A 453 -2.29 -6.07 21.28
CA GLY A 453 -1.52 -5.06 22.01
C GLY A 453 -2.36 -4.05 22.79
N LEU A 454 -3.68 -4.21 22.88
CA LEU A 454 -4.60 -3.30 23.58
C LEU A 454 -4.37 -3.28 25.10
N MET A 455 -3.76 -4.33 25.66
CA MET A 455 -3.41 -4.40 27.09
C MET A 455 -1.93 -4.09 27.37
N THR A 456 -1.18 -3.68 26.35
CA THR A 456 0.27 -3.41 26.46
C THR A 456 0.58 -1.95 26.18
N PRO A 457 1.66 -1.42 26.78
CA PRO A 457 2.09 -0.07 26.49
C PRO A 457 2.67 0.11 25.08
#